data_AF-A0A6M4PNH5-F1
#
_entry.id   AF-A0A6M4PNH5-F1
#
_cell.length_a   1.000
_cell.length_b   1.000
_cell.length_c   1.000
_cell.angle_alpha   90.00
_cell.angle_beta   90.00
_cell.angle_gamma   90.00
#
_symmetry.space_group_name_H-M   'P 1'
#
loop_
_entity.id
_entity.type
_entity.pdbx_description
1 polymer ?
#
loop_
_entity_poly.entity_id
_entity_poly.type
_entity_poly.pdbx_seq_one_letter_code
_entity_poly.pdbx_strand_id
1 'polypeptide(L)'
;MSDAYASLADVLDRLGELTGRPGRLPEALDVSGLSHRTGIPVGVVVDLLSGGRAPETCLAERVRQRLDFIRETRRRPDGKRYSLDELARIAGTSRQWLSEWRKSGMPSLEHADRLRRFFRLPAGFFTADEPEALHEALQPVLQSLEAEADPLLRLRESGLVRLAARAPQMNARQLATLADLAEMIIASERAEDAGRA
;
A
#
# COMPACT_ATOMS: atom_id res chain seq x y z
N MET A 1 7.16 -18.43 -5.89
CA MET A 1 6.46 -17.21 -6.36
C MET A 1 5.04 -17.35 -5.89
N SER A 2 4.59 -16.54 -4.93
CA SER A 2 3.20 -16.56 -4.50
C SER A 2 2.33 -16.21 -5.70
N ASP A 3 1.24 -16.95 -5.91
CA ASP A 3 0.22 -16.56 -6.90
C ASP A 3 -0.43 -15.27 -6.38
N ALA A 4 -0.23 -14.15 -7.07
CA ALA A 4 -0.74 -12.84 -6.66
C ALA A 4 -2.27 -12.87 -6.44
N TYR A 5 -2.98 -13.71 -7.18
CA TYR A 5 -4.41 -13.92 -6.97
C TYR A 5 -4.73 -14.70 -5.70
N ALA A 6 -3.92 -15.68 -5.32
CA ALA A 6 -4.09 -16.40 -4.06
C ALA A 6 -3.86 -15.47 -2.87
N SER A 7 -2.77 -14.69 -2.89
CA SER A 7 -2.49 -13.70 -1.83
C SER A 7 -3.55 -12.60 -1.76
N LEU A 8 -4.12 -12.18 -2.90
CA LEU A 8 -5.27 -11.28 -2.90
C LEU A 8 -6.50 -11.96 -2.29
N ALA A 9 -6.83 -13.18 -2.69
CA ALA A 9 -7.99 -13.92 -2.18
C ALA A 9 -7.97 -14.06 -0.65
N ASP A 10 -6.82 -14.43 -0.06
CA ASP A 10 -6.65 -14.54 1.39
C ASP A 10 -6.99 -13.22 2.11
N VAL A 11 -6.56 -12.09 1.54
CA VAL A 11 -6.86 -10.75 2.09
C VAL A 11 -8.34 -10.39 1.91
N LEU A 12 -8.96 -10.74 0.79
CA LEU A 12 -10.39 -10.48 0.57
C LEU A 12 -11.26 -11.29 1.53
N ASP A 13 -10.95 -12.56 1.76
CA ASP A 13 -11.67 -13.38 2.72
C ASP A 13 -11.59 -12.78 4.12
N ARG A 14 -10.38 -12.40 4.55
CA ARG A 14 -10.16 -11.77 5.85
C ARG A 14 -10.89 -10.43 6.00
N LEU A 15 -10.87 -9.58 4.96
CA LEU A 15 -11.62 -8.33 4.94
C LEU A 15 -13.14 -8.58 4.96
N GLY A 16 -13.61 -9.64 4.29
CA GLY A 16 -15.01 -10.04 4.28
C GLY A 16 -15.50 -10.40 5.68
N GLU A 17 -14.69 -11.14 6.44
CA GLU A 17 -14.95 -11.44 7.85
C GLU A 17 -15.00 -10.17 8.71
N LEU A 18 -13.97 -9.33 8.64
CA LEU A 18 -13.83 -8.13 9.48
C LEU A 18 -14.92 -7.09 9.21
N THR A 19 -15.37 -6.98 7.96
CA THR A 19 -16.43 -6.04 7.56
C THR A 19 -17.84 -6.62 7.71
N GLY A 20 -17.97 -7.92 8.01
CA GLY A 20 -19.26 -8.64 8.02
C GLY A 20 -19.95 -8.68 6.65
N ARG A 21 -19.18 -8.53 5.56
CA ARG A 21 -19.68 -8.43 4.18
C ARG A 21 -18.91 -9.35 3.21
N PRO A 22 -18.93 -10.68 3.43
CA PRO A 22 -18.28 -11.61 2.52
C PRO A 22 -18.82 -11.47 1.10
N GLY A 23 -17.94 -11.36 0.11
CA GLY A 23 -18.29 -11.18 -1.30
C GLY A 23 -18.91 -9.83 -1.68
N ARG A 24 -19.02 -8.86 -0.75
CA ARG A 24 -19.59 -7.52 -1.00
C ARG A 24 -18.65 -6.39 -0.56
N LEU A 25 -17.34 -6.65 -0.64
CA LEU A 25 -16.29 -5.68 -0.31
C LEU A 25 -16.35 -4.37 -1.11
N PRO A 26 -16.76 -4.32 -2.39
CA PRO A 26 -16.93 -3.05 -3.10
C PRO A 26 -17.91 -2.08 -2.42
N GLU A 27 -18.86 -2.58 -1.63
CA GLU A 27 -19.82 -1.77 -0.87
C GLU A 27 -19.29 -1.33 0.50
N ALA A 28 -18.21 -1.95 0.97
CA ALA A 28 -17.61 -1.73 2.29
C ALA A 28 -16.36 -0.84 2.22
N LEU A 29 -15.68 -0.81 1.08
CA LEU A 29 -14.37 -0.19 0.90
C LEU A 29 -14.45 1.07 0.01
N ASP A 30 -13.51 1.99 0.20
CA ASP A 30 -13.31 3.13 -0.69
C ASP A 30 -12.65 2.67 -2.01
N VAL A 31 -13.48 2.20 -2.94
CA VAL A 31 -13.05 1.75 -4.28
C VAL A 31 -12.37 2.88 -5.06
N SER A 32 -12.85 4.12 -4.93
CA SER A 32 -12.27 5.27 -5.63
C SER A 32 -10.87 5.60 -5.09
N GLY A 33 -10.70 5.55 -3.77
CA GLY A 33 -9.40 5.69 -3.12
C GLY A 33 -8.44 4.56 -3.47
N LEU A 34 -8.91 3.31 -3.54
CA LEU A 34 -8.09 2.18 -4.00
C LEU A 34 -7.61 2.38 -5.43
N SER A 35 -8.51 2.73 -6.35
CA SER A 35 -8.17 3.09 -7.74
C SER A 35 -7.14 4.22 -7.77
N HIS A 36 -7.34 5.27 -6.98
CA HIS A 36 -6.41 6.41 -6.93
C HIS A 36 -5.00 6.03 -6.45
N ARG A 37 -4.88 5.10 -5.49
CA ARG A 37 -3.60 4.64 -4.94
C ARG A 37 -2.86 3.69 -5.88
N THR A 38 -3.57 2.81 -6.57
CA THR A 38 -3.00 1.74 -7.40
C THR A 38 -2.83 2.12 -8.87
N GLY A 39 -3.60 3.10 -9.36
CA GLY A 39 -3.68 3.42 -10.78
C GLY A 39 -4.52 2.41 -11.58
N ILE A 40 -5.21 1.48 -10.91
CA ILE A 40 -6.10 0.50 -11.53
C ILE A 40 -7.46 1.17 -11.79
N PRO A 41 -8.09 1.00 -12.98
CA PRO A 41 -9.43 1.53 -13.24
C PRO A 41 -10.47 1.00 -12.23
N VAL A 42 -11.42 1.86 -11.84
CA VAL A 42 -12.45 1.53 -10.84
C VAL A 42 -13.17 0.22 -11.13
N GLY A 43 -13.57 -0.03 -12.38
CA GLY A 43 -14.24 -1.28 -12.77
C GLY A 43 -13.38 -2.52 -12.47
N VAL A 44 -12.09 -2.47 -12.80
CA VAL A 44 -11.15 -3.57 -12.51
C VAL A 44 -10.94 -3.75 -11.01
N VAL A 45 -10.92 -2.67 -10.22
CA VAL A 45 -10.89 -2.78 -8.75
C VAL A 45 -12.14 -3.49 -8.22
N VAL A 46 -13.34 -3.13 -8.72
CA VAL A 46 -14.60 -3.80 -8.33
C VAL A 46 -14.56 -5.28 -8.69
N ASP A 47 -14.12 -5.62 -9.90
CA ASP A 47 -14.03 -7.01 -10.35
C ASP A 47 -13.09 -7.82 -9.47
N LEU A 48 -11.90 -7.28 -9.16
CA LEU A 48 -10.92 -7.93 -8.29
C LEU A 48 -11.43 -8.08 -6.85
N LEU A 49 -12.04 -7.04 -6.27
CA LEU A 49 -12.64 -7.10 -4.93
C LEU A 49 -13.80 -8.10 -4.84
N SER A 50 -14.39 -8.47 -5.98
CA SER A 50 -15.44 -9.49 -6.09
C SER A 50 -14.86 -10.91 -6.32
N GLY A 51 -13.53 -11.07 -6.25
CA GLY A 51 -12.85 -12.34 -6.51
C GLY A 51 -12.62 -12.66 -8.00
N GLY A 52 -12.87 -11.69 -8.87
CA GLY A 52 -12.70 -11.82 -10.32
C GLY A 52 -11.24 -11.80 -10.78
N ARG A 53 -11.07 -11.58 -12.09
CA ARG A 53 -9.76 -11.49 -12.75
C ARG A 53 -9.65 -10.17 -13.49
N ALA A 54 -8.48 -9.54 -13.42
CA ALA A 54 -8.20 -8.38 -14.24
C ALA A 54 -7.91 -8.80 -15.69
N PRO A 55 -8.18 -7.92 -16.68
CA PRO A 55 -7.75 -8.13 -18.05
C PRO A 55 -6.23 -8.31 -18.15
N GLU A 56 -5.77 -9.32 -18.89
CA GLU A 56 -4.34 -9.50 -19.12
C GLU A 56 -3.77 -8.32 -19.89
N THR A 57 -2.81 -7.64 -19.27
CA THR A 57 -2.17 -6.45 -19.82
C THR A 57 -0.66 -6.63 -19.74
N CYS A 58 0.03 -6.42 -20.87
CA CYS A 58 1.49 -6.48 -20.85
C CYS A 58 2.07 -5.30 -20.05
N LEU A 59 3.28 -5.48 -19.50
CA LEU A 59 3.93 -4.47 -18.66
C LEU A 59 3.94 -3.07 -19.31
N ALA A 60 4.29 -2.99 -20.60
CA ALA A 60 4.37 -1.72 -21.32
C ALA A 60 3.01 -1.00 -21.37
N GLU A 61 1.92 -1.74 -21.59
CA GLU A 61 0.57 -1.17 -21.63
C GLU A 61 0.13 -0.71 -20.24
N ARG A 62 0.38 -1.52 -19.21
CA ARG A 62 0.11 -1.15 -17.82
C ARG A 62 0.84 0.14 -17.41
N VAL A 63 2.12 0.25 -17.76
CA VAL A 63 2.91 1.44 -17.48
C VAL A 63 2.33 2.68 -18.18
N ARG A 64 1.91 2.57 -19.45
CA ARG A 64 1.24 3.66 -20.19
C ARG A 64 -0.05 4.09 -19.50
N GLN A 65 -0.92 3.12 -19.19
CA GLN A 65 -2.20 3.36 -18.53
C GLN A 65 -2.00 4.07 -17.18
N ARG A 66 -1.03 3.63 -16.38
CA ARG A 66 -0.76 4.23 -15.07
C ARG A 66 -0.14 5.63 -15.17
N LEU A 67 0.69 5.91 -16.18
CA LEU A 67 1.18 7.26 -16.45
C LEU A 67 0.05 8.20 -16.86
N ASP A 68 -0.86 7.74 -17.72
CA ASP A 68 -2.03 8.51 -18.13
C ASP A 68 -2.97 8.73 -16.94
N PHE A 69 -3.16 7.71 -16.11
CA PHE A 69 -3.93 7.80 -14.87
C PHE A 69 -3.38 8.86 -13.91
N ILE A 70 -2.05 8.93 -13.71
CA ILE A 70 -1.43 10.00 -12.89
C ILE A 70 -1.83 11.37 -13.44
N ARG A 71 -1.72 11.57 -14.75
CA ARG A 71 -2.03 12.86 -15.39
C ARG A 71 -3.53 13.22 -15.27
N GLU A 72 -4.39 12.21 -15.30
CA GLU A 72 -5.83 12.35 -15.22
C GLU A 72 -6.36 12.50 -13.79
N THR A 73 -5.64 12.02 -12.77
CA THR A 73 -6.13 12.03 -11.38
C THR A 73 -5.35 12.93 -10.45
N ARG A 74 -4.04 13.12 -10.68
CA ARG A 74 -3.20 13.99 -9.86
C ARG A 74 -3.31 15.43 -10.38
N ARG A 75 -3.56 16.36 -9.47
CA ARG A 75 -3.67 17.79 -9.76
C ARG A 75 -2.51 18.54 -9.12
N ARG A 76 -2.14 19.63 -9.77
CA ARG A 76 -1.25 20.64 -9.19
C ARG A 76 -1.98 21.34 -8.04
N PRO A 77 -1.26 22.05 -7.15
CA PRO A 77 -1.87 22.82 -6.07
C PRO A 77 -2.91 23.86 -6.56
N ASP A 78 -2.76 24.33 -7.80
CA ASP A 78 -3.71 25.25 -8.45
C ASP A 78 -4.92 24.55 -9.09
N GLY A 79 -5.10 23.25 -8.84
CA GLY A 79 -6.21 22.43 -9.35
C GLY A 79 -6.07 22.02 -10.82
N LYS A 80 -5.02 22.46 -11.54
CA LYS A 80 -4.84 22.11 -12.96
C LYS A 80 -4.15 20.75 -13.13
N ARG A 81 -4.31 20.15 -14.31
CA ARG A 81 -3.58 18.94 -14.71
C ARG A 81 -2.10 19.26 -14.91
N TYR A 82 -1.24 18.28 -14.64
CA TYR A 82 0.17 18.36 -15.03
C TYR A 82 0.30 18.28 -16.55
N SER A 83 1.06 19.21 -17.12
CA SER A 83 1.48 19.15 -18.52
C SER A 83 2.57 18.07 -18.71
N LEU A 84 2.78 17.64 -19.96
CA LEU A 84 3.85 16.71 -20.29
C LEU A 84 5.24 17.31 -19.96
N ASP A 85 5.42 18.62 -20.11
CA ASP A 85 6.69 19.29 -19.77
C ASP A 85 6.97 19.28 -18.27
N GLU A 86 5.93 19.41 -17.45
CA GLU A 86 6.08 19.34 -15.98
C GLU A 86 6.38 17.92 -15.53
N LEU A 87 5.67 16.93 -16.06
CA LEU A 87 5.96 15.52 -15.76
C LEU A 87 7.37 15.12 -16.21
N ALA A 88 7.81 15.61 -17.38
CA ALA A 88 9.17 15.41 -17.86
C ALA A 88 10.20 16.02 -16.90
N ARG A 89 9.98 17.26 -16.44
CA ARG A 89 10.83 17.91 -15.44
C ARG A 89 10.88 17.15 -14.11
N ILE A 90 9.75 16.65 -13.62
CA ILE A 90 9.69 15.84 -12.40
C ILE A 90 10.48 14.53 -12.57
N ALA A 91 10.30 13.86 -13.70
CA ALA A 91 11.07 12.66 -14.05
C ALA A 91 12.56 12.98 -14.33
N GLY A 92 12.92 14.25 -14.46
CA GLY A 92 14.24 14.75 -14.86
C GLY A 92 14.66 14.25 -16.25
N THR A 93 13.71 14.30 -17.19
CA THR A 93 13.88 13.93 -18.60
C THR A 93 13.30 15.02 -19.52
N SER A 94 13.42 14.85 -20.84
CA SER A 94 12.85 15.78 -21.83
C SER A 94 11.38 15.47 -22.15
N ARG A 95 10.62 16.46 -22.63
CA ARG A 95 9.24 16.27 -23.11
C ARG A 95 9.15 15.20 -24.20
N GLN A 96 10.12 15.19 -25.12
CA GLN A 96 10.17 14.21 -26.20
C GLN A 96 10.31 12.80 -25.63
N TRP A 97 11.16 12.61 -24.62
CA TRP A 97 11.35 11.33 -23.98
C TRP A 97 10.09 10.86 -23.22
N LEU A 98 9.37 11.78 -22.57
CA LEU A 98 8.08 11.45 -21.95
C LEU A 98 7.01 11.08 -23.00
N SER A 99 7.06 11.70 -24.17
CA SER A 99 6.17 11.36 -25.30
C SER A 99 6.50 9.98 -25.86
N GLU A 100 7.78 9.62 -25.94
CA GLU A 100 8.21 8.27 -26.31
C GLU A 100 7.84 7.24 -25.25
N TRP A 101 7.96 7.56 -23.96
CA TRP A 101 7.48 6.68 -22.90
C TRP A 101 5.99 6.39 -23.03
N ARG A 102 5.17 7.38 -23.37
CA ARG A 102 3.74 7.14 -23.64
C ARG A 102 3.47 6.26 -24.86
N LYS A 103 4.43 6.10 -25.78
CA LYS A 103 4.32 5.17 -26.92
C LYS A 103 4.89 3.80 -26.58
N SER A 104 6.14 3.75 -26.10
CA SER A 104 6.89 2.51 -25.86
C SER A 104 6.46 1.79 -24.58
N GLY A 105 5.98 2.52 -23.57
CA GLY A 105 5.62 1.98 -22.26
C GLY A 105 6.80 1.57 -21.38
N MET A 106 8.04 1.92 -21.75
CA MET A 106 9.25 1.44 -21.06
C MET A 106 10.15 2.61 -20.63
N PRO A 107 10.00 3.14 -19.41
CA PRO A 107 10.92 4.14 -18.86
C PRO A 107 12.20 3.48 -18.34
N SER A 108 13.29 4.24 -18.31
CA SER A 108 14.35 4.02 -17.33
C SER A 108 13.76 3.95 -15.91
N LEU A 109 14.23 2.98 -15.13
CA LEU A 109 13.85 2.79 -13.72
C LEU A 109 14.03 4.07 -12.91
N GLU A 110 15.09 4.84 -13.17
CA GLU A 110 15.38 6.10 -12.49
C GLU A 110 14.26 7.14 -12.70
N HIS A 111 13.80 7.30 -13.94
CA HIS A 111 12.77 8.29 -14.27
C HIS A 111 11.40 7.88 -13.70
N ALA A 112 11.09 6.58 -13.71
CA ALA A 112 9.90 6.05 -13.07
C ALA A 112 9.93 6.27 -11.54
N ASP A 113 11.08 6.01 -10.90
CA ASP A 113 11.24 6.21 -9.45
C ASP A 113 11.11 7.68 -9.04
N ARG A 114 11.65 8.62 -9.84
CA ARG A 114 11.47 10.07 -9.58
C ARG A 114 10.01 10.50 -9.58
N LEU A 115 9.23 10.07 -10.57
CA LEU A 115 7.78 10.33 -10.60
C LEU A 115 7.07 9.67 -9.42
N ARG A 116 7.42 8.42 -9.12
CA ARG A 116 6.86 7.67 -8.00
C ARG A 116 7.06 8.42 -6.68
N ARG A 117 8.29 8.87 -6.38
CA ARG A 117 8.60 9.63 -5.16
C ARG A 117 7.86 10.96 -5.11
N PHE A 118 7.83 11.70 -6.22
CA PHE A 118 7.13 12.99 -6.29
C PHE A 118 5.64 12.86 -5.95
N PHE A 119 4.97 11.85 -6.52
CA PHE A 119 3.55 11.61 -6.27
C PHE A 119 3.27 10.70 -5.06
N ARG A 120 4.30 10.35 -4.28
CA ARG A 120 4.24 9.44 -3.12
C ARG A 120 3.54 8.11 -3.44
N LEU A 121 3.90 7.51 -4.57
CA LEU A 121 3.32 6.28 -5.07
C LEU A 121 4.04 5.05 -4.49
N PRO A 122 3.34 3.90 -4.38
CA PRO A 122 3.96 2.62 -3.99
C PRO A 122 5.13 2.22 -4.90
N ALA A 123 6.09 1.46 -4.38
CA ALA A 123 7.28 0.97 -5.11
C ALA A 123 6.91 0.29 -6.44
N GLY A 124 5.93 -0.63 -6.40
CA GLY A 124 5.43 -1.35 -7.56
C GLY A 124 4.44 -0.58 -8.44
N PHE A 125 4.22 0.73 -8.22
CA PHE A 125 3.15 1.45 -8.91
C PHE A 125 3.23 1.37 -10.44
N PHE A 126 4.38 1.21 -11.08
CA PHE A 126 4.41 1.04 -12.54
C PHE A 126 4.44 -0.42 -13.00
N THR A 127 4.94 -1.32 -12.17
CA THR A 127 5.36 -2.67 -12.59
C THR A 127 4.45 -3.78 -12.05
N ALA A 128 3.98 -3.63 -10.81
CA ALA A 128 3.15 -4.64 -10.15
C ALA A 128 1.91 -4.92 -10.98
N ASP A 129 1.52 -6.19 -11.09
CA ASP A 129 0.26 -6.52 -11.76
C ASP A 129 -0.94 -6.05 -10.95
N GLU A 130 -2.12 -6.15 -11.56
CA GLU A 130 -3.36 -5.67 -10.99
C GLU A 130 -3.68 -6.34 -9.63
N PRO A 131 -3.60 -7.68 -9.46
CA PRO A 131 -3.82 -8.29 -8.15
C PRO A 131 -2.72 -7.95 -7.12
N GLU A 132 -1.45 -7.91 -7.51
CA GLU A 132 -0.34 -7.53 -6.62
C GLU A 132 -0.49 -6.09 -6.12
N ALA A 133 -0.75 -5.14 -7.03
CA ALA A 133 -0.92 -3.74 -6.67
C ALA A 133 -2.15 -3.51 -5.77
N LEU A 134 -3.24 -4.25 -6.00
CA LEU A 134 -4.42 -4.16 -5.14
C LEU A 134 -4.18 -4.80 -3.76
N HIS A 135 -3.53 -5.96 -3.71
CA HIS A 135 -3.15 -6.63 -2.45
C HIS A 135 -2.36 -5.67 -1.55
N GLU A 136 -1.29 -5.07 -2.07
CA GLU A 136 -0.49 -4.09 -1.33
C GLU A 136 -1.30 -2.87 -0.86
N ALA A 137 -2.20 -2.37 -1.70
CA ALA A 137 -3.04 -1.22 -1.36
C ALA A 137 -4.14 -1.52 -0.32
N LEU A 138 -4.45 -2.79 -0.09
CA LEU A 138 -5.40 -3.26 0.92
C LEU A 138 -4.74 -3.53 2.27
N GLN A 139 -3.42 -3.78 2.32
CA GLN A 139 -2.72 -4.07 3.57
C GLN A 139 -2.97 -3.02 4.69
N PRO A 140 -2.90 -1.70 4.44
CA PRO A 140 -3.19 -0.72 5.49
C PRO A 140 -4.65 -0.74 5.95
N VAL A 141 -5.59 -1.09 5.06
CA VAL A 141 -7.02 -1.20 5.39
C VAL A 141 -7.26 -2.41 6.26
N LEU A 142 -6.67 -3.55 5.90
CA LEU A 142 -6.71 -4.77 6.69
C LEU A 142 -6.16 -4.53 8.10
N GLN A 143 -4.97 -3.93 8.20
CA GLN A 143 -4.34 -3.63 9.49
C GLN A 143 -5.19 -2.70 10.36
N SER A 144 -5.85 -1.69 9.76
CA SER A 144 -6.76 -0.80 10.50
C SER A 144 -7.96 -1.56 11.06
N LEU A 145 -8.60 -2.39 10.24
CA LEU A 145 -9.78 -3.16 10.65
C LEU A 145 -9.44 -4.23 11.69
N GLU A 146 -8.27 -4.86 11.58
CA GLU A 146 -7.79 -5.81 12.59
C GLU A 146 -7.52 -5.12 13.92
N ALA A 147 -6.93 -3.93 13.90
CA ALA A 147 -6.70 -3.13 15.10
C ALA A 147 -8.02 -2.64 15.73
N GLU A 148 -9.05 -2.36 14.94
CA GLU A 148 -10.38 -2.02 15.44
C GLU A 148 -11.10 -3.23 16.05
N ALA A 149 -10.98 -4.41 15.41
CA ALA A 149 -11.65 -5.63 15.86
C ALA A 149 -11.04 -6.22 17.14
N ASP A 150 -9.70 -6.20 17.26
CA ASP A 150 -9.01 -6.58 18.49
C ASP A 150 -7.74 -5.72 18.69
N PRO A 151 -7.86 -4.56 19.35
CA PRO A 151 -6.75 -3.65 19.59
C PRO A 151 -5.57 -4.28 20.33
N LEU A 152 -5.80 -5.38 21.03
CA LEU A 152 -4.79 -6.09 21.79
C LEU A 152 -4.24 -7.33 21.07
N LEU A 153 -4.71 -7.67 19.86
CA LEU A 153 -4.33 -8.91 19.16
C LEU A 153 -2.81 -9.04 19.01
N ARG A 154 -2.14 -8.01 18.48
CA ARG A 154 -0.68 -7.97 18.34
C ARG A 154 0.04 -8.11 19.69
N LEU A 155 -0.52 -7.54 20.75
CA LEU A 155 0.01 -7.65 22.11
C LEU A 155 -0.23 -9.05 22.70
N ARG A 156 -1.29 -9.75 22.31
CA ARG A 156 -1.57 -11.14 22.68
C ARG A 156 -0.63 -12.11 21.96
N GLU A 157 -0.44 -11.92 20.65
CA GLU A 157 0.45 -12.74 19.82
C GLU A 157 1.92 -12.64 20.28
N SER A 158 2.38 -11.44 20.60
CA SER A 158 3.72 -11.20 21.18
C SER A 158 3.88 -11.70 22.62
N GLY A 159 2.80 -12.16 23.27
CA GLY A 159 2.82 -12.61 24.65
C GLY A 159 2.85 -11.49 25.69
N LEU A 160 2.85 -10.22 25.28
CA LEU A 160 2.83 -9.05 26.16
C LEU A 160 1.59 -9.03 27.05
N VAL A 161 0.42 -9.47 26.55
CA VAL A 161 -0.78 -9.59 27.39
C VAL A 161 -0.61 -10.62 28.51
N ARG A 162 0.15 -11.71 28.27
CA ARG A 162 0.46 -12.69 29.33
C ARG A 162 1.42 -12.13 30.37
N LEU A 163 2.35 -11.27 29.95
CA LEU A 163 3.24 -10.54 30.86
C LEU A 163 2.46 -9.52 31.70
N ALA A 164 1.59 -8.73 31.07
CA ALA A 164 0.71 -7.78 31.74
C ALA A 164 -0.25 -8.45 32.73
N ALA A 165 -0.77 -9.65 32.41
CA ALA A 165 -1.61 -10.41 33.33
C ALA A 165 -0.91 -10.82 34.64
N ARG A 166 0.43 -10.82 34.66
CA ARG A 166 1.23 -11.09 35.88
C ARG A 166 1.51 -9.83 36.69
N ALA A 167 1.27 -8.64 36.14
CA ALA A 167 1.52 -7.36 36.80
C ALA A 167 0.90 -7.24 38.21
N PRO A 168 -0.31 -7.76 38.50
CA PRO A 168 -0.88 -7.72 39.85
C PRO A 168 -0.09 -8.51 40.90
N GLN A 169 0.77 -9.46 40.48
CA GLN A 169 1.63 -10.25 41.36
C GLN A 169 3.02 -9.61 41.56
N MET A 170 3.27 -8.47 40.93
CA MET A 170 4.56 -7.79 40.94
C MET A 170 4.54 -6.61 41.91
N ASN A 171 5.63 -6.42 42.63
CA ASN A 171 5.80 -5.21 43.45
C ASN A 171 6.18 -4.00 42.58
N ALA A 172 6.05 -2.79 43.13
CA ALA A 172 6.29 -1.55 42.39
C ALA A 172 7.69 -1.47 41.76
N ARG A 173 8.72 -2.05 42.41
CA ARG A 173 10.08 -2.10 41.87
C ARG A 173 10.19 -3.03 40.66
N GLN A 174 9.56 -4.19 40.73
CA GLN A 174 9.53 -5.15 39.62
C GLN A 174 8.77 -4.60 38.41
N LEU A 175 7.68 -3.84 38.64
CA LEU A 175 6.97 -3.14 37.57
C LEU A 175 7.82 -2.04 36.93
N ALA A 176 8.54 -1.24 37.74
CA ALA A 176 9.46 -0.23 37.23
C ALA A 176 10.57 -0.86 36.37
N THR A 177 11.20 -1.95 36.84
CA THR A 177 12.23 -2.65 36.06
C THR A 177 11.69 -3.23 34.75
N LEU A 178 10.45 -3.74 34.72
CA LEU A 178 9.81 -4.18 33.47
C LEU A 178 9.56 -3.02 32.51
N ALA A 179 9.13 -1.86 33.02
CA ALA A 179 8.93 -0.67 32.21
C ALA A 179 10.27 -0.16 31.62
N ASP A 180 11.32 -0.09 32.44
CA ASP A 180 12.67 0.31 32.01
C ASP A 180 13.22 -0.64 30.91
N LEU A 181 13.01 -1.94 31.07
CA LEU A 181 13.40 -2.94 30.07
C LEU A 181 12.61 -2.77 28.76
N ALA A 182 11.31 -2.49 28.84
CA ALA A 182 10.49 -2.25 27.66
C ALA A 182 10.94 -0.97 26.91
N GLU A 183 11.23 0.12 27.63
CA GLU A 183 11.76 1.35 27.04
C GLU A 183 13.12 1.11 26.38
N MET A 184 13.99 0.32 27.01
CA MET A 184 15.31 -0.02 26.46
C MET A 184 15.20 -0.81 25.15
N ILE A 185 14.29 -1.78 25.07
CA ILE A 185 14.04 -2.56 23.84
C ILE A 185 13.50 -1.66 22.74
N ILE A 186 12.51 -0.81 23.04
CA ILE A 186 11.92 0.13 22.07
C ILE A 186 12.98 1.10 21.53
N ALA A 187 13.88 1.59 22.39
CA ALA A 187 14.97 2.47 21.99
C ALA A 187 16.01 1.76 21.09
N SER A 188 16.31 0.49 21.37
CA SER A 188 17.23 -0.32 20.57
C SER A 188 16.70 -0.55 19.15
N GLU A 189 15.44 -0.95 19.00
CA GLU A 189 14.79 -1.17 17.70
C GLU A 189 14.77 0.11 16.85
N ARG A 190 14.45 1.26 17.46
CA ARG A 190 14.49 2.56 16.76
C ARG A 190 15.89 2.95 16.28
N ALA A 191 16.93 2.58 17.02
CA ALA A 191 18.31 2.83 16.62
C ALA A 191 18.75 1.91 15.46
N GLU A 192 18.28 0.66 15.44
CA GLU A 192 18.53 -0.28 14.35
C GLU A 192 17.82 0.13 13.04
N ASP A 193 16.57 0.61 13.13
CA ASP A 193 15.84 1.13 11.97
C ASP A 193 16.46 2.42 11.41
N ALA A 194 17.00 3.28 12.27
CA ALA A 194 17.71 4.50 11.85
C ALA A 194 19.08 4.21 11.21
N GLY A 195 19.69 3.05 11.51
CA GLY A 195 20.96 2.61 10.91
C GLY A 195 20.81 1.86 9.58
N ARG A 196 19.59 1.49 9.18
CA ARG A 196 19.29 0.78 7.92
C ARG A 196 18.67 1.65 6.82
N ALA A 197 18.40 2.93 7.09
CA ALA A 197 17.89 3.92 6.14
C ALA A 197 19.02 4.72 5.46
#